data_AF-A0A2V3IDQ3-F1
#
_entry.id   AF-A0A2V3IDQ3-F1
#
_cell.length_a   1.000
_cell.length_b   1.000
_cell.length_c   1.000
_cell.angle_alpha   90.00
_cell.angle_beta   90.00
_cell.angle_gamma   90.00
#
_symmetry.space_group_name_H-M   'P 1'
#
loop_
_entity.id
_entity.type
_entity.pdbx_description
1 polymer ?
#
loop_
_entity_poly.entity_id
_entity_poly.type
_entity_poly.pdbx_seq_one_letter_code
_entity_poly.pdbx_strand_id
1 'polypeptide(L)'
;MSMAAVLQLSKTDLPEMEFPEDSDIFQLIWCPEEHDDEFGCGPYAKACWRRRQDLRDSVGQPAIEHNRYAEWSNVPRECRLFPERITENPPITDPALLAEVNAWLADNAQHDMEVMQLPPETRAWAYEGVFAESPGSKVGGFVSYVQEEYTPLCIFDASTEHLLTLSSGDGEAGHRWAPSDIPRDSSGNAQCHLVRRSDTCFGDCGSVYIFICRKCSNWPVYALMQCC
;
A
#
# COMPACT_ATOMS: atom_id res chain seq x y z
N MET A 1 -12.76 21.76 -5.16
CA MET A 1 -12.19 20.54 -4.57
C MET A 1 -10.68 20.71 -4.55
N SER A 2 -10.08 20.74 -3.36
CA SER A 2 -8.63 20.86 -3.21
C SER A 2 -7.97 19.52 -3.50
N MET A 3 -6.81 19.51 -4.17
CA MET A 3 -6.10 18.27 -4.50
C MET A 3 -4.73 18.28 -3.83
N ALA A 4 -4.47 17.29 -2.98
CA ALA A 4 -3.17 17.07 -2.36
C ALA A 4 -2.30 16.18 -3.25
N ALA A 5 -1.00 16.47 -3.30
CA ALA A 5 -0.02 15.58 -3.87
C ALA A 5 0.28 14.46 -2.87
N VAL A 6 0.17 13.21 -3.31
CA VAL A 6 0.25 12.03 -2.43
C VAL A 6 1.53 11.28 -2.68
N LEU A 7 1.79 10.95 -3.94
CA LEU A 7 2.88 10.07 -4.34
C LEU A 7 3.41 10.50 -5.70
N GLN A 8 4.72 10.49 -5.87
CA GLN A 8 5.37 10.61 -7.17
C GLN A 8 6.38 9.49 -7.33
N LEU A 9 6.23 8.72 -8.41
CA LEU A 9 7.12 7.63 -8.77
C LEU A 9 7.73 7.91 -10.14
N SER A 10 8.98 7.46 -10.32
CA SER A 10 9.63 7.54 -11.62
C SER A 10 9.91 6.16 -12.19
N LYS A 11 9.83 6.07 -13.51
CA LYS A 11 10.16 4.84 -14.26
C LYS A 11 11.61 4.39 -14.03
N THR A 12 12.49 5.32 -13.68
CA THR A 12 13.89 5.02 -13.33
C THR A 12 14.00 4.27 -12.00
N ASP A 13 13.20 4.67 -11.01
CA ASP A 13 13.26 4.07 -9.67
C ASP A 13 12.48 2.73 -9.62
N LEU A 14 11.40 2.63 -10.41
CA LEU A 14 10.50 1.48 -10.49
C LEU A 14 10.29 1.02 -11.94
N PRO A 15 11.30 0.41 -12.58
CA PRO A 15 11.19 -0.14 -13.93
C PRO A 15 10.18 -1.28 -14.06
N GLU A 16 9.80 -1.93 -12.95
CA GLU A 16 8.80 -2.99 -12.91
C GLU A 16 7.37 -2.48 -13.09
N MET A 17 7.13 -1.20 -12.81
CA MET A 17 5.83 -0.56 -13.02
C MET A 17 5.69 -0.16 -14.49
N GLU A 18 4.56 -0.50 -15.10
CA GLU A 18 4.26 -0.05 -16.46
C GLU A 18 3.90 1.44 -16.51
N PHE A 19 4.39 2.12 -17.54
CA PHE A 19 4.09 3.52 -17.86
C PHE A 19 3.55 3.63 -19.29
N PRO A 20 2.60 4.54 -19.57
CA PRO A 20 2.22 4.91 -20.93
C PRO A 20 3.44 5.35 -21.77
N GLU A 21 3.38 5.13 -23.10
CA GLU A 21 4.48 5.31 -24.06
C GLU A 21 5.24 6.65 -23.91
N ASP A 22 4.50 7.74 -23.68
CA ASP A 22 5.02 9.10 -23.52
C ASP A 22 5.07 9.57 -22.05
N SER A 23 5.42 8.69 -21.11
CA SER A 23 5.56 9.07 -19.70
C SER A 23 6.65 8.30 -18.96
N ASP A 24 7.30 9.00 -18.04
CA ASP A 24 8.34 8.46 -17.15
C ASP A 24 8.12 8.88 -15.69
N ILE A 25 7.02 9.59 -15.41
CA ILE A 25 6.58 10.02 -14.09
C ILE A 25 5.11 9.65 -13.89
N PHE A 26 4.83 9.03 -12.75
CA PHE A 26 3.49 8.80 -12.23
C PHE A 26 3.31 9.70 -11.01
N GLN A 27 2.18 10.40 -10.94
CA GLN A 27 1.77 11.18 -9.78
C GLN A 27 0.37 10.74 -9.34
N LEU A 28 0.23 10.41 -8.07
CA LEU A 28 -1.05 10.25 -7.41
C LEU A 28 -1.38 11.57 -6.71
N ILE A 29 -2.54 12.13 -7.05
CA ILE A 29 -3.14 13.26 -6.35
C ILE A 29 -4.52 12.84 -5.87
N TRP A 30 -4.99 13.37 -4.75
CA TRP A 30 -6.36 13.11 -4.30
C TRP A 30 -7.00 14.30 -3.60
N CYS A 31 -8.31 14.28 -3.50
CA CYS A 31 -9.01 15.10 -2.52
C CYS A 31 -8.90 14.39 -1.16
N PRO A 32 -8.37 15.05 -0.11
CA PRO A 32 -8.24 14.43 1.21
C PRO A 32 -9.56 14.40 1.99
N GLU A 33 -10.59 15.12 1.52
CA GLU A 33 -11.93 15.06 2.10
C GLU A 33 -12.56 13.67 1.88
N GLU A 34 -13.45 13.29 2.77
CA GLU A 34 -14.21 12.05 2.66
C GLU A 34 -15.24 12.15 1.53
N HIS A 35 -15.17 11.20 0.61
CA HIS A 35 -16.15 11.01 -0.44
C HIS A 35 -16.88 9.71 -0.18
N ASP A 36 -18.20 9.80 -0.02
CA ASP A 36 -19.09 8.63 0.00
C ASP A 36 -19.41 8.26 -1.46
N ASP A 37 -18.80 7.17 -1.93
CA ASP A 37 -19.04 6.62 -3.26
C ASP A 37 -19.25 5.09 -3.21
N GLU A 38 -19.40 4.47 -4.39
CA GLU A 38 -19.63 3.01 -4.51
C GLU A 38 -18.51 2.17 -3.88
N PHE A 39 -17.34 2.76 -3.64
CA PHE A 39 -16.13 2.11 -3.14
C PHE A 39 -15.82 2.48 -1.68
N GLY A 40 -16.80 3.05 -0.97
CA GLY A 40 -16.73 3.37 0.46
C GLY A 40 -16.52 4.86 0.73
N CYS A 41 -16.22 5.17 1.99
CA CYS A 41 -15.89 6.53 2.42
C CYS A 41 -14.38 6.73 2.35
N GLY A 42 -13.87 7.54 1.42
CA GLY A 42 -12.41 7.69 1.26
C GLY A 42 -11.96 8.85 0.38
N PRO A 43 -10.64 9.01 0.18
CA PRO A 43 -10.11 10.08 -0.64
C PRO A 43 -10.35 9.83 -2.13
N TYR A 44 -10.77 10.88 -2.85
CA TYR A 44 -11.00 10.77 -4.30
C TYR A 44 -9.69 10.91 -5.08
N ALA A 45 -9.19 9.79 -5.60
CA ALA A 45 -7.88 9.70 -6.24
C ALA A 45 -7.88 9.98 -7.75
N LYS A 46 -6.78 10.55 -8.25
CA LYS A 46 -6.47 10.68 -9.67
C LYS A 46 -5.00 10.37 -9.95
N ALA A 47 -4.78 9.63 -11.02
CA ALA A 47 -3.46 9.43 -11.61
C ALA A 47 -3.14 10.51 -12.64
N CYS A 48 -1.90 11.00 -12.59
CA CYS A 48 -1.33 11.90 -13.57
C CYS A 48 -0.07 11.25 -14.15
N TRP A 49 -0.08 10.97 -15.45
CA TRP A 49 1.05 10.44 -16.20
C TRP A 49 1.75 11.59 -16.91
N ARG A 50 3.05 11.76 -16.65
CA ARG A 50 3.81 12.93 -17.10
C ARG A 50 5.16 12.52 -17.69
N ARG A 51 5.73 13.42 -18.48
CA ARG A 51 7.14 13.40 -18.83
C ARG A 51 7.91 14.30 -17.86
N ARG A 52 9.04 13.83 -17.35
CA ARG A 52 9.92 14.57 -16.43
C ARG A 52 10.33 15.92 -17.00
N GLN A 53 10.58 16.00 -18.31
CA GLN A 53 10.93 17.25 -19.01
C GLN A 53 9.80 18.29 -19.05
N ASP A 54 8.54 17.84 -18.90
CA ASP A 54 7.37 18.72 -18.90
C ASP A 54 7.09 19.27 -17.49
N LEU A 55 7.70 18.68 -16.45
CA LEU A 55 7.63 19.21 -15.10
C LEU A 55 8.39 20.54 -15.06
N ARG A 56 7.75 21.54 -14.44
CA ARG A 56 8.36 22.83 -14.12
C ARG A 56 8.76 22.81 -12.65
N ASP A 57 9.69 23.69 -12.29
CA ASP A 57 10.00 23.90 -10.87
C ASP A 57 8.71 24.14 -10.10
N SER A 58 8.56 23.44 -8.98
CA SER A 58 7.38 23.55 -8.13
C SER A 58 7.21 25.00 -7.70
N VAL A 59 6.03 25.57 -7.95
CA VAL A 59 5.66 26.91 -7.48
C VAL A 59 5.32 26.89 -5.97
N GLY A 60 5.69 25.81 -5.27
CA GLY A 60 5.21 25.45 -3.94
C GLY A 60 3.96 24.55 -4.05
N GLN A 61 3.85 23.57 -3.16
CA GLN A 61 2.56 22.88 -2.98
C GLN A 61 1.53 23.91 -2.48
N PRO A 62 0.27 23.86 -2.94
CA PRO A 62 -0.80 24.56 -2.25
C PRO A 62 -0.74 24.15 -0.78
N ALA A 63 -0.81 25.11 0.14
CA ALA A 63 -0.82 24.82 1.58
C ALA A 63 -2.13 24.12 1.95
N ILE A 64 -2.22 22.82 1.63
CA ILE A 64 -3.17 21.92 2.29
C ILE A 64 -2.46 21.58 3.59
N GLU A 65 -2.91 22.20 4.67
CA GLU A 65 -2.28 22.01 5.97
C GLU A 65 -2.35 20.53 6.34
N HIS A 66 -1.17 19.92 6.46
CA HIS A 66 -1.03 18.65 7.13
C HIS A 66 -1.40 18.87 8.61
N ASN A 67 -2.63 18.52 8.97
CA ASN A 67 -3.04 18.54 10.36
C ASN A 67 -2.49 17.27 11.04
N ARG A 68 -1.23 17.33 11.49
CA ARG A 68 -0.58 16.27 12.27
C ARG A 68 -1.28 15.93 13.60
N TYR A 69 -2.26 16.75 14.00
CA TYR A 69 -3.07 16.55 15.21
C TYR A 69 -4.47 16.03 14.88
N ALA A 70 -4.81 15.87 13.60
CA ALA A 70 -6.03 15.18 13.24
C ALA A 70 -5.88 13.70 13.60
N GLU A 71 -6.96 13.12 14.14
CA GLU A 71 -7.01 11.69 14.46
C GLU A 71 -6.84 10.85 13.18
N TRP A 72 -7.29 11.38 12.05
CA TRP A 72 -7.12 10.81 10.71
C TRP A 72 -6.58 11.87 9.75
N SER A 73 -5.56 11.51 8.97
CA SER A 73 -4.95 12.41 7.99
C SER A 73 -4.77 11.70 6.67
N ASN A 74 -5.52 12.16 5.66
CA ASN A 74 -5.37 11.76 4.27
C ASN A 74 -4.31 12.61 3.54
N VAL A 75 -3.55 13.44 4.25
CA VAL A 75 -2.49 14.27 3.64
C VAL A 75 -1.15 13.69 4.08
N PRO A 76 -0.29 13.20 3.17
CA PRO A 76 1.02 12.74 3.59
C PRO A 76 1.96 13.91 3.89
N ARG A 77 2.86 13.71 4.85
CA ARG A 77 4.03 14.57 5.03
C ARG A 77 4.95 14.46 3.82
N GLU A 78 5.48 15.59 3.37
CA GLU A 78 6.51 15.59 2.33
C GLU A 78 7.72 14.75 2.77
N CYS A 79 8.04 13.73 1.98
CA CYS A 79 9.11 12.81 2.26
C CYS A 79 9.71 12.24 0.97
N ARG A 80 10.89 11.62 1.12
CA ARG A 80 11.51 10.82 0.06
C ARG A 80 11.27 9.35 0.41
N LEU A 81 10.86 8.58 -0.60
CA LEU A 81 10.70 7.14 -0.49
C LEU A 81 12.00 6.42 -0.83
N PHE A 82 12.21 5.29 -0.18
CA PHE A 82 13.31 4.36 -0.42
C PHE A 82 12.71 2.97 -0.62
N PRO A 83 12.19 2.66 -1.82
CA PRO A 83 11.48 1.40 -2.05
C PRO A 83 12.45 0.21 -2.02
N GLU A 84 12.02 -0.88 -1.39
CA GLU A 84 12.69 -2.18 -1.43
C GLU A 84 11.89 -3.16 -2.29
N ARG A 85 12.60 -4.02 -3.03
CA ARG A 85 11.98 -5.07 -3.84
C ARG A 85 11.82 -6.31 -2.97
N ILE A 86 10.58 -6.74 -2.78
CA ILE A 86 10.22 -7.93 -2.01
C ILE A 86 9.52 -8.96 -2.90
N THR A 87 9.47 -10.20 -2.44
CA THR A 87 8.64 -11.25 -3.04
C THR A 87 7.50 -11.57 -2.10
N GLU A 88 6.28 -11.47 -2.61
CA GLU A 88 5.06 -11.88 -1.92
C GLU A 88 4.61 -13.23 -2.46
N ASN A 89 3.86 -13.95 -1.63
CA ASN A 89 3.13 -15.13 -2.09
C ASN A 89 1.65 -14.76 -2.30
N PRO A 90 0.97 -15.32 -3.31
CA PRO A 90 -0.42 -15.01 -3.59
C PRO A 90 -1.34 -15.47 -2.45
N PRO A 91 -2.53 -14.86 -2.32
CA PRO A 91 -3.56 -15.41 -1.46
C PRO A 91 -3.94 -16.81 -1.97
N ILE A 92 -4.11 -17.76 -1.05
CA ILE A 92 -4.53 -19.13 -1.38
C ILE A 92 -6.04 -19.23 -1.15
N THR A 93 -6.79 -19.41 -2.23
CA THR A 93 -8.26 -19.56 -2.17
C THR A 93 -8.71 -21.00 -2.02
N ASP A 94 -7.85 -21.99 -2.32
CA ASP A 94 -8.13 -23.41 -2.11
C ASP A 94 -7.92 -23.77 -0.63
N PRO A 95 -8.99 -24.12 0.12
CA PRO A 95 -8.86 -24.44 1.54
C PRO A 95 -7.96 -25.65 1.83
N ALA A 96 -7.87 -26.62 0.91
CA ALA A 96 -7.04 -27.81 1.10
C ALA A 96 -5.55 -27.45 0.99
N LEU A 97 -5.19 -26.65 -0.02
CA LEU A 97 -3.82 -26.16 -0.18
C LEU A 97 -3.43 -25.22 0.97
N LEU A 98 -4.34 -24.35 1.40
CA LEU A 98 -4.09 -23.43 2.52
C LEU A 98 -3.81 -24.22 3.81
N ALA A 99 -4.58 -25.27 4.09
CA ALA A 99 -4.33 -26.14 5.23
C ALA A 99 -2.98 -26.87 5.14
N GLU A 100 -2.61 -27.34 3.95
CA GLU A 100 -1.29 -27.96 3.71
C GLU A 100 -0.14 -26.98 3.96
N VAL A 101 -0.25 -25.75 3.44
CA VAL A 101 0.77 -24.70 3.62
C VAL A 101 0.88 -24.28 5.07
N ASN A 102 -0.24 -24.07 5.78
CA ASN A 102 -0.21 -23.72 7.19
C ASN A 102 0.37 -24.85 8.07
N ALA A 103 0.08 -26.12 7.75
CA ALA A 103 0.71 -27.26 8.42
C ALA A 103 2.23 -27.30 8.16
N TRP A 104 2.66 -27.05 6.93
CA TRP A 104 4.08 -26.95 6.61
C TRP A 104 4.75 -25.79 7.36
N LEU A 105 4.12 -24.61 7.45
CA LEU A 105 4.65 -23.47 8.19
C LEU A 105 4.78 -23.76 9.68
N ALA A 106 3.84 -24.49 10.28
CA ALA A 106 3.92 -24.86 11.69
C ALA A 106 5.20 -25.65 12.02
N ASP A 107 5.66 -26.50 11.09
CA ASP A 107 6.86 -27.32 11.24
C ASP A 107 8.15 -26.60 10.80
N ASN A 108 8.07 -25.67 9.84
CA ASN A 108 9.24 -25.12 9.15
C ASN A 108 9.53 -23.65 9.46
N ALA A 109 8.55 -22.89 9.96
CA ALA A 109 8.67 -21.46 10.23
C ALA A 109 8.56 -21.13 11.73
N GLN A 110 8.74 -22.12 12.62
CA GLN A 110 8.64 -21.92 14.07
C GLN A 110 9.56 -20.78 14.57
N HIS A 111 10.81 -20.74 14.11
CA HIS A 111 11.75 -19.69 14.48
C HIS A 111 11.25 -18.30 14.07
N ASP A 112 10.78 -18.15 12.84
CA ASP A 112 10.20 -16.90 12.36
C ASP A 112 9.01 -16.50 13.26
N MET A 113 8.05 -17.39 13.47
CA MET A 113 6.88 -17.10 14.31
C MET A 113 7.24 -16.73 15.77
N GLU A 114 8.31 -17.30 16.32
CA GLU A 114 8.82 -16.97 17.65
C GLU A 114 9.49 -15.59 17.68
N VAL A 115 10.34 -15.27 16.70
CA VAL A 115 10.96 -13.95 16.55
C VAL A 115 9.89 -12.87 16.46
N MET A 116 8.85 -13.11 15.64
CA MET A 116 7.71 -12.21 15.47
C MET A 116 6.74 -12.21 16.66
N GLN A 117 6.94 -13.06 17.65
CA GLN A 117 6.07 -13.22 18.82
C GLN A 117 4.60 -13.46 18.46
N LEU A 118 4.34 -14.20 17.36
CA LEU A 118 2.97 -14.50 16.93
C LEU A 118 2.25 -15.31 18.01
N PRO A 119 1.11 -14.81 18.54
CA PRO A 119 0.31 -15.53 19.51
C PRO A 119 -0.06 -16.93 19.01
N PRO A 120 -0.08 -17.97 19.86
CA PRO A 120 -0.36 -19.35 19.44
C PRO A 120 -1.62 -19.50 18.60
N GLU A 121 -2.68 -18.75 18.93
CA GLU A 121 -3.91 -18.68 18.16
C GLU A 121 -3.64 -18.22 16.73
N THR A 122 -2.90 -17.12 16.54
CA THR A 122 -2.65 -16.52 15.23
C THR A 122 -1.80 -17.40 14.30
N ARG A 123 -1.02 -18.34 14.85
CA ARG A 123 -0.16 -19.24 14.07
C ARG A 123 -0.93 -20.15 13.12
N ALA A 124 -2.20 -20.43 13.41
CA ALA A 124 -3.07 -21.22 12.53
C ALA A 124 -3.40 -20.52 11.20
N TRP A 125 -3.26 -19.19 11.14
CA TRP A 125 -3.49 -18.34 9.97
C TRP A 125 -2.21 -17.59 9.59
N ALA A 126 -1.04 -18.17 9.92
CA ALA A 126 0.23 -17.51 9.72
C ALA A 126 0.47 -17.20 8.24
N TYR A 127 0.06 -18.09 7.33
CA TYR A 127 0.21 -17.84 5.90
C TYR A 127 -0.44 -16.51 5.50
N GLU A 128 -1.74 -16.36 5.72
CA GLU A 128 -2.48 -15.16 5.34
C GLU A 128 -2.01 -13.93 6.13
N GLY A 129 -1.77 -14.07 7.44
CA GLY A 129 -1.43 -12.94 8.30
C GLY A 129 0.00 -12.43 8.17
N VAL A 130 0.94 -13.25 7.69
CA VAL A 130 2.38 -12.96 7.78
C VAL A 130 3.18 -13.38 6.55
N PHE A 131 2.90 -14.53 5.94
CA PHE A 131 3.77 -15.11 4.90
C PHE A 131 3.27 -14.93 3.46
N ALA A 132 2.05 -14.43 3.26
CA ALA A 132 1.45 -14.17 1.95
C ALA A 132 1.81 -12.76 1.43
N GLU A 133 0.87 -11.81 1.56
CA GLU A 133 1.02 -10.42 1.17
C GLU A 133 1.61 -9.54 2.29
N SER A 134 2.40 -8.53 1.92
CA SER A 134 2.80 -7.46 2.84
C SER A 134 1.59 -6.57 3.16
N PRO A 135 1.30 -6.21 4.42
CA PRO A 135 0.23 -5.26 4.73
C PRO A 135 0.63 -3.78 4.60
N GLY A 136 1.90 -3.50 4.26
CA GLY A 136 2.44 -2.14 4.14
C GLY A 136 2.21 -1.49 2.77
N SER A 137 2.57 -0.21 2.66
CA SER A 137 2.56 0.53 1.40
C SER A 137 3.46 -0.14 0.37
N LYS A 138 2.93 -0.32 -0.85
CA LYS A 138 3.62 -1.04 -1.93
C LYS A 138 3.15 -0.58 -3.31
N VAL A 139 3.93 -0.92 -4.32
CA VAL A 139 3.56 -0.79 -5.74
C VAL A 139 3.47 -2.20 -6.33
N GLY A 140 2.34 -2.53 -6.94
CA GLY A 140 2.03 -3.89 -7.39
C GLY A 140 1.84 -4.86 -6.22
N GLY A 141 2.15 -6.14 -6.46
CA GLY A 141 1.94 -7.21 -5.48
C GLY A 141 0.46 -7.54 -5.25
N PHE A 142 0.19 -8.33 -4.22
CA PHE A 142 -1.15 -8.77 -3.85
C PHE A 142 -1.75 -7.83 -2.80
N VAL A 143 -3.07 -7.71 -2.78
CA VAL A 143 -3.76 -6.82 -1.83
C VAL A 143 -3.99 -7.56 -0.52
N SER A 144 -3.48 -7.00 0.58
CA SER A 144 -3.84 -7.44 1.93
C SER A 144 -5.05 -6.63 2.39
N TYR A 145 -6.25 -7.12 2.09
CA TYR A 145 -7.49 -6.42 2.44
C TYR A 145 -7.68 -6.39 3.95
N VAL A 146 -8.00 -5.21 4.49
CA VAL A 146 -8.39 -5.01 5.89
C VAL A 146 -9.79 -5.60 6.15
N GLN A 147 -10.67 -5.55 5.16
CA GLN A 147 -12.04 -6.07 5.21
C GLN A 147 -12.28 -7.07 4.06
N GLU A 148 -13.51 -7.15 3.54
CA GLU A 148 -13.84 -8.05 2.43
C GLU A 148 -13.06 -7.69 1.15
N GLU A 149 -12.62 -8.73 0.43
CA GLU A 149 -11.97 -8.55 -0.87
C GLU A 149 -12.92 -7.89 -1.86
N TYR A 150 -12.46 -6.79 -2.47
CA TYR A 150 -13.20 -6.10 -3.51
C TYR A 150 -12.25 -5.46 -4.52
N THR A 151 -12.45 -5.77 -5.80
CA THR A 151 -11.73 -5.14 -6.91
C THR A 151 -12.71 -4.27 -7.70
N PRO A 152 -12.53 -2.92 -7.71
CA PRO A 152 -13.36 -2.02 -8.50
C PRO A 152 -13.37 -2.36 -9.99
N LEU A 153 -14.53 -2.20 -10.63
CA LEU A 153 -14.62 -2.23 -12.08
C LEU A 153 -14.35 -0.84 -12.66
N CYS A 154 -13.83 -0.79 -13.89
CA CYS A 154 -13.72 0.48 -14.60
C CYS A 154 -15.08 0.94 -15.15
N ILE A 155 -15.16 2.18 -15.66
CA ILE A 155 -16.38 2.74 -16.26
C ILE A 155 -16.96 1.96 -17.46
N PHE A 156 -16.25 0.96 -17.97
CA PHE A 156 -16.71 0.04 -19.02
C PHE A 156 -16.92 -1.39 -18.51
N ASP A 157 -17.11 -1.54 -17.19
CA ASP A 157 -17.33 -2.81 -16.49
C ASP A 157 -16.21 -3.85 -16.69
N ALA A 158 -15.00 -3.39 -17.01
CA ALA A 158 -13.83 -4.25 -17.12
C ALA A 158 -13.07 -4.30 -15.80
N SER A 159 -12.50 -5.46 -15.48
CA SER A 159 -11.64 -5.63 -14.30
C SER A 159 -10.47 -4.65 -14.33
N THR A 160 -10.17 -4.11 -13.16
CA THR A 160 -8.97 -3.32 -12.90
C THR A 160 -7.88 -4.21 -12.30
N GLU A 161 -6.67 -3.67 -12.22
CA GLU A 161 -5.51 -4.34 -11.64
C GLU A 161 -5.04 -3.54 -10.42
N HIS A 162 -4.53 -4.22 -9.39
CA HIS A 162 -3.91 -3.54 -8.26
C HIS A 162 -2.65 -2.78 -8.71
N LEU A 163 -2.61 -1.48 -8.45
CA LEU A 163 -1.47 -0.63 -8.79
C LEU A 163 -0.60 -0.33 -7.57
N LEU A 164 -1.21 0.11 -6.46
CA LEU A 164 -0.48 0.47 -5.25
C LEU A 164 -1.36 0.38 -4.01
N THR A 165 -0.75 0.09 -2.86
CA THR A 165 -1.36 0.22 -1.54
C THR A 165 -0.68 1.37 -0.79
N LEU A 166 -1.47 2.18 -0.09
CA LEU A 166 -0.99 3.09 0.94
C LEU A 166 -1.59 2.65 2.28
N SER A 167 -0.74 2.35 3.25
CA SER A 167 -1.14 1.81 4.55
C SER A 167 -0.91 2.81 5.68
N SER A 168 -1.85 2.90 6.62
CA SER A 168 -1.63 3.63 7.89
C SER A 168 -0.53 2.95 8.73
N GLY A 169 -0.38 1.64 8.57
CA GLY A 169 0.55 0.78 9.29
C GLY A 169 1.95 0.74 8.72
N ASP A 170 2.37 1.73 7.91
CA ASP A 170 3.74 1.79 7.39
C ASP A 170 4.76 1.76 8.53
N GLY A 171 5.53 0.69 8.60
CA GLY A 171 6.47 0.41 9.68
C GLY A 171 5.88 -0.36 10.86
N GLU A 172 4.57 -0.55 10.99
CA GLU A 172 3.95 -1.43 12.02
C GLU A 172 3.83 -2.88 11.59
N ALA A 173 3.97 -3.17 10.29
CA ALA A 173 4.17 -4.50 9.72
C ALA A 173 5.52 -5.16 10.13
N GLY A 174 6.05 -4.73 11.27
CA GLY A 174 7.43 -4.49 11.64
C GLY A 174 8.32 -5.69 11.91
N HIS A 175 7.85 -6.89 11.62
CA HIS A 175 8.65 -8.08 11.87
C HIS A 175 9.28 -8.60 10.57
N ARG A 176 8.43 -9.13 9.68
CA ARG A 176 8.85 -9.67 8.39
C ARG A 176 9.08 -8.59 7.34
N TRP A 177 8.19 -7.60 7.31
CA TRP A 177 8.07 -6.65 6.20
C TRP A 177 8.71 -5.29 6.49
N ALA A 178 9.42 -5.17 7.60
CA ALA A 178 10.21 -3.98 7.87
C ALA A 178 11.34 -3.83 6.83
N PRO A 179 11.64 -2.60 6.38
CA PRO A 179 12.76 -2.35 5.47
C PRO A 179 14.07 -2.91 6.02
N SER A 180 14.93 -3.40 5.13
CA SER A 180 16.18 -4.08 5.46
C SER A 180 17.21 -3.19 6.15
N ASP A 181 17.11 -1.87 5.97
CA ASP A 181 17.98 -0.88 6.61
C ASP A 181 17.55 -0.53 8.05
N ILE A 182 16.39 -1.01 8.51
CA ILE A 182 15.94 -0.85 9.89
C ILE A 182 16.69 -1.82 10.81
N PRO A 183 17.44 -1.32 11.81
CA PRO A 183 18.15 -2.18 12.75
C PRO A 183 17.21 -3.13 13.48
N ARG A 184 17.67 -4.37 13.68
CA ARG A 184 16.97 -5.38 14.48
C ARG A 184 17.55 -5.45 15.89
N ASP A 185 16.70 -5.65 16.88
CA ASP A 185 17.13 -5.86 18.26
C ASP A 185 17.69 -7.28 18.48
N SER A 186 18.10 -7.59 19.72
CA SER A 186 18.63 -8.93 20.06
C SER A 186 17.62 -10.06 19.89
N SER A 187 16.33 -9.74 19.79
CA SER A 187 15.24 -10.69 19.57
C SER A 187 14.92 -10.87 18.09
N GLY A 188 15.60 -10.14 17.19
CA GLY A 188 15.38 -10.17 15.73
C GLY A 188 14.29 -9.21 15.23
N ASN A 189 13.69 -8.43 16.13
CA ASN A 189 12.60 -7.51 15.79
C ASN A 189 13.14 -6.22 15.19
N ALA A 190 12.55 -5.76 14.08
CA ALA A 190 12.94 -4.49 13.52
C ALA A 190 12.50 -3.36 14.47
N GLN A 191 13.39 -2.39 14.65
CA GLN A 191 13.15 -1.21 15.48
C GLN A 191 12.25 -0.24 14.73
N CYS A 192 10.98 -0.60 14.61
CA CYS A 192 10.00 0.03 13.74
C CYS A 192 9.67 1.48 14.05
N HIS A 193 9.92 1.91 15.28
CA HIS A 193 9.87 3.31 15.68
C HIS A 193 10.90 4.20 14.94
N LEU A 194 11.90 3.59 14.27
CA LEU A 194 12.87 4.28 13.43
C LEU A 194 12.39 4.47 11.98
N VAL A 195 11.33 3.78 11.57
CA VAL A 195 10.74 3.94 10.24
C VAL A 195 10.13 5.34 10.15
N ARG A 196 10.58 6.12 9.17
CA ARG A 196 9.99 7.43 8.89
C ARG A 196 8.74 7.25 8.06
N ARG A 197 7.59 7.51 8.67
CA ARG A 197 6.27 7.33 8.04
C ARG A 197 5.87 8.52 7.15
N SER A 198 4.86 8.27 6.34
CA SER A 198 4.09 9.26 5.57
C SER A 198 3.19 10.14 6.45
N ASP A 199 3.02 9.78 7.73
CA ASP A 199 2.08 10.40 8.68
C ASP A 199 0.60 10.35 8.23
N THR A 200 0.28 9.46 7.28
CA THR A 200 -1.09 9.19 6.87
C THR A 200 -1.77 8.22 7.83
N CYS A 201 -3.04 8.46 8.12
CA CYS A 201 -3.89 7.59 8.92
C CYS A 201 -5.29 7.57 8.30
N PHE A 202 -5.69 6.42 7.75
CA PHE A 202 -6.91 6.21 7.00
C PHE A 202 -7.98 5.55 7.89
N GLY A 203 -8.88 6.36 8.46
CA GLY A 203 -9.87 5.85 9.43
C GLY A 203 -9.19 5.15 10.63
N ASP A 204 -9.79 4.08 11.15
CA ASP A 204 -9.19 3.29 12.23
C ASP A 204 -8.06 2.38 11.69
N CYS A 205 -6.89 2.98 11.44
CA CYS A 205 -5.66 2.32 10.98
C CYS A 205 -5.80 1.49 9.69
N GLY A 206 -6.59 1.99 8.74
CA GLY A 206 -6.89 1.33 7.48
C GLY A 206 -5.81 1.47 6.40
N SER A 207 -6.20 1.11 5.18
CA SER A 207 -5.41 1.24 3.96
C SER A 207 -6.24 1.77 2.80
N VAL A 208 -5.57 2.43 1.86
CA VAL A 208 -6.13 2.80 0.55
C VAL A 208 -5.46 1.96 -0.53
N TYR A 209 -6.27 1.24 -1.30
CA TYR A 209 -5.82 0.46 -2.45
C TYR A 209 -6.20 1.21 -3.73
N ILE A 210 -5.22 1.43 -4.60
CA ILE A 210 -5.44 2.05 -5.90
C ILE A 210 -5.40 0.96 -6.96
N PHE A 211 -6.48 0.89 -7.72
CA PHE A 211 -6.61 0.02 -8.87
C PHE A 211 -6.54 0.82 -10.16
N ILE A 212 -6.00 0.22 -11.23
CA ILE A 212 -5.77 0.87 -12.52
C ILE A 212 -6.48 0.13 -13.64
N CYS A 213 -7.04 0.86 -14.61
CA CYS A 213 -7.52 0.28 -15.86
C CYS A 213 -6.61 0.66 -17.03
N ARG A 214 -5.74 -0.26 -17.47
CA ARG A 214 -4.83 -0.03 -18.61
C ARG A 214 -5.49 -0.07 -19.98
N LYS A 215 -6.73 -0.56 -20.04
CA LYS A 215 -7.54 -0.61 -21.27
C LYS A 215 -8.20 0.73 -21.60
N CYS A 216 -8.44 1.57 -20.58
CA CYS A 216 -9.05 2.88 -20.76
C CYS A 216 -8.00 3.93 -21.14
N SER A 217 -8.39 4.92 -21.93
CA SER A 217 -7.55 6.07 -22.22
C SER A 217 -7.09 6.77 -20.95
N ASN A 218 -5.81 7.18 -20.93
CA ASN A 218 -5.15 7.85 -19.80
C ASN A 218 -4.99 7.00 -18.52
N TRP A 219 -5.27 5.70 -18.58
CA TRP A 219 -5.08 4.76 -17.48
C TRP A 219 -5.64 5.28 -16.14
N PRO A 220 -6.98 5.47 -16.06
CA PRO A 220 -7.63 5.97 -14.86
C PRO A 220 -7.45 5.01 -13.68
N VAL A 221 -7.57 5.58 -12.49
CA VAL A 221 -7.45 4.85 -11.23
C VAL A 221 -8.72 4.95 -10.40
N TYR A 222 -8.90 3.97 -9.54
CA TYR A 222 -10.03 3.80 -8.63
C TYR A 222 -9.47 3.51 -7.24
N ALA A 223 -9.91 4.26 -6.23
CA ALA A 223 -9.46 4.09 -4.87
C ALA A 223 -10.52 3.33 -4.06
N LEU A 224 -10.07 2.36 -3.28
CA LEU A 224 -10.86 1.67 -2.27
C LEU A 224 -10.20 1.93 -0.92
N MET A 225 -10.93 2.49 0.04
CA MET A 225 -10.46 2.64 1.42
C MET A 225 -11.15 1.63 2.33
N GLN A 226 -10.38 0.94 3.16
CA GLN A 226 -10.89 0.06 4.19
C GLN A 226 -10.17 0.34 5.51
N CYS A 227 -10.92 0.41 6.61
CA CYS A 227 -10.38 0.50 7.97
C CYS A 227 -11.15 -0.44 8.91
N CYS A 228 -10.68 -0.59 10.15
CA CYS A 228 -11.35 -1.40 11.16
C CYS A 228 -12.69 -0.79 11.62
#